data_AF-A0A6M5F9Q2-F1
#
_entry.id   AF-A0A6M5F9Q2-F1
#
_cell.length_a   1.000
_cell.length_b   1.000
_cell.length_c   1.000
_cell.angle_alpha   90.00
_cell.angle_beta   90.00
_cell.angle_gamma   90.00
#
_symmetry.space_group_name_H-M   'P 1'
#
loop_
_entity.id
_entity.type
_entity.pdbx_description
1 polymer ?
#
loop_
_entity_poly.entity_id
_entity_poly.type
_entity_poly.pdbx_seq_one_letter_code
_entity_poly.pdbx_strand_id
1 'polypeptide(L)'
;MEKGRTIPEKKTAPIGALGYVIINATDSEKSAKFWSAVTGRELGDVSPPYIDLPSTNNEDGVTISIQQVPNQESLGMHIDIVVDDIDEAIQQIIDLGGKLVEEKSEGNWRWVVMQDPDGNRFCLVTN
;
A
#
# COMPACT_ATOMS: atom_id res chain seq x y z
N MET A 1 26.40 -25.99 -6.71
CA MET A 1 26.15 -25.42 -8.06
C MET A 1 24.70 -24.98 -8.09
N GLU A 2 24.44 -23.73 -7.70
CA GLU A 2 23.09 -23.16 -7.66
C GLU A 2 22.90 -22.35 -8.93
N LYS A 3 21.94 -22.74 -9.78
CA LYS A 3 21.64 -22.03 -11.03
C LYS A 3 21.10 -20.65 -10.66
N GLY A 4 21.82 -19.61 -11.04
CA GLY A 4 21.44 -18.21 -10.80
C GLY A 4 20.02 -17.96 -11.31
N ARG A 5 19.14 -17.48 -10.43
CA ARG A 5 17.85 -16.91 -10.82
C ARG A 5 18.14 -15.59 -11.51
N THR A 6 18.15 -15.60 -12.84
CA THR A 6 18.11 -14.36 -13.61
C THR A 6 16.66 -13.97 -13.83
N ILE A 7 16.23 -12.94 -13.10
CA ILE A 7 15.02 -12.16 -13.41
C ILE A 7 15.34 -11.36 -14.68
N PRO A 8 14.56 -11.45 -15.76
CA PRO A 8 14.84 -10.70 -16.98
C PRO A 8 14.67 -9.19 -16.75
N GLU A 9 15.64 -8.39 -17.20
CA GLU A 9 15.46 -6.94 -17.29
C GLU A 9 14.59 -6.58 -18.49
N LYS A 10 13.52 -5.84 -18.23
CA LYS A 10 13.05 -4.80 -19.13
C LYS A 10 12.72 -3.57 -18.28
N LYS A 11 13.62 -2.58 -18.26
CA LYS A 11 13.33 -1.26 -17.70
C LYS A 11 12.36 -0.54 -18.63
N THR A 12 11.07 -0.87 -18.50
CA THR A 12 10.00 0.06 -18.82
C THR A 12 9.82 1.02 -17.64
N ALA A 13 9.17 2.16 -17.84
CA ALA A 13 8.73 2.97 -16.71
C ALA A 13 7.90 2.09 -15.75
N PRO A 14 8.05 2.27 -14.42
CA PRO A 14 7.24 1.53 -13.47
C PRO A 14 5.76 1.93 -13.62
N ILE A 15 4.85 1.00 -13.33
CA ILE A 15 3.40 1.27 -13.28
C ILE A 15 3.09 2.27 -12.16
N GLY A 16 3.81 2.17 -11.04
CA GLY A 16 3.69 3.05 -9.89
C GLY A 16 4.81 2.82 -8.87
N ALA A 17 4.73 3.52 -7.74
CA ALA A 17 5.68 3.42 -6.64
C ALA A 17 4.99 2.89 -5.37
N LEU A 18 5.72 2.15 -4.53
CA LEU A 18 5.22 1.81 -3.20
C LEU A 18 5.11 3.12 -2.39
N GLY A 19 3.88 3.53 -2.07
CA GLY A 19 3.63 4.74 -1.29
C GLY A 19 3.34 4.43 0.17
N TYR A 20 2.58 3.36 0.43
CA TYR A 20 2.12 3.07 1.78
C TYR A 20 2.24 1.59 2.16
N VAL A 21 2.57 1.37 3.42
CA VAL A 21 2.27 0.13 4.14
C VAL A 21 1.14 0.44 5.11
N ILE A 22 -0.02 -0.18 4.89
CA ILE A 22 -1.20 -0.01 5.71
C ILE A 22 -1.24 -1.11 6.77
N ILE A 23 -1.43 -0.72 8.02
CA ILE A 23 -1.55 -1.64 9.16
C ILE A 23 -2.91 -1.42 9.82
N ASN A 24 -3.76 -2.44 9.77
CA ASN A 24 -5.10 -2.37 10.35
C ASN A 24 -5.01 -2.51 11.88
N ALA A 25 -5.78 -1.68 12.58
CA ALA A 25 -5.86 -1.68 14.03
C ALA A 25 -7.29 -1.45 14.52
N THR A 26 -7.70 -2.17 15.57
CA THR A 26 -8.98 -1.89 16.25
C THR A 26 -8.89 -0.69 17.21
N ASP A 27 -7.69 -0.19 17.46
CA ASP A 27 -7.40 1.06 18.18
C ASP A 27 -6.20 1.70 17.48
N SER A 28 -6.48 2.59 16.52
CA SER A 28 -5.47 3.19 15.65
C SER A 28 -4.50 4.08 16.42
N GLU A 29 -4.96 4.84 17.42
CA GLU A 29 -4.10 5.69 18.23
C GLU A 29 -3.08 4.90 19.05
N LYS A 30 -3.52 3.82 19.69
CA LYS A 30 -2.62 2.94 20.44
C LYS A 30 -1.63 2.24 19.52
N SER A 31 -2.08 1.78 18.37
CA SER A 31 -1.23 1.13 17.37
C SER A 31 -0.21 2.11 16.76
N ALA A 32 -0.62 3.33 16.45
CA ALA A 32 0.27 4.37 15.93
C ALA A 32 1.38 4.72 16.92
N LYS A 33 1.07 4.86 18.21
CA LYS A 33 2.09 5.05 19.26
C LYS A 33 3.05 3.86 19.34
N PHE A 34 2.54 2.64 19.21
CA PHE A 34 3.37 1.44 19.20
C PHE A 34 4.32 1.42 17.99
N TRP A 35 3.81 1.62 16.77
CA TRP A 35 4.63 1.61 15.56
C TRP A 35 5.60 2.77 15.48
N SER A 36 5.22 3.93 16.02
CA SER A 36 6.14 5.07 16.19
C SER A 36 7.33 4.68 17.06
N ALA A 37 7.08 4.06 18.21
CA ALA A 37 8.15 3.58 19.09
C ALA A 37 9.01 2.46 18.45
N VAL A 38 8.40 1.55 17.69
CA VAL A 38 9.10 0.43 17.02
C VAL A 38 10.01 0.92 15.89
N THR A 39 9.54 1.89 15.11
CA THR A 39 10.22 2.33 13.88
C THR A 39 11.05 3.60 14.07
N GLY A 40 10.86 4.31 15.18
CA GLY A 40 11.44 5.63 15.41
C GLY A 40 10.78 6.75 14.57
N ARG A 41 9.71 6.44 13.82
CA ARG A 41 8.99 7.43 13.01
C ARG A 41 8.07 8.27 13.88
N GLU A 42 8.04 9.57 13.63
CA GLU A 42 7.10 10.47 14.29
C GLU A 42 5.68 10.27 13.75
N LEU A 43 4.68 10.62 14.57
CA LEU A 43 3.30 10.70 14.10
C LEU A 43 3.17 11.92 13.20
N GLY A 44 2.66 11.71 11.99
CA GLY A 44 2.34 12.73 11.01
C GLY A 44 0.86 13.07 11.01
N ASP A 45 0.30 13.19 9.80
CA ASP A 45 -1.08 13.62 9.60
C ASP A 45 -2.11 12.59 10.10
N VAL A 46 -3.22 13.12 10.60
CA VAL A 46 -4.38 12.33 11.01
C VAL A 46 -5.53 12.66 10.09
N SER A 47 -5.92 11.69 9.27
CA SER A 47 -7.06 11.78 8.37
C SER A 47 -7.93 10.54 8.58
N PRO A 48 -8.91 10.58 9.51
CA PRO A 48 -9.69 9.40 9.87
C PRO A 48 -10.25 8.69 8.63
N PRO A 49 -10.14 7.34 8.55
CA PRO A 49 -9.73 6.42 9.62
C PRO A 49 -8.21 6.22 9.81
N TYR A 50 -7.36 7.03 9.19
CA TYR A 50 -5.91 6.83 9.11
C TYR A 50 -5.09 7.74 10.03
N ILE A 51 -3.98 7.20 10.54
CA ILE A 51 -2.91 7.96 11.23
C ILE A 51 -1.59 7.61 10.55
N ASP A 52 -0.92 8.59 9.97
CA ASP A 52 0.28 8.38 9.17
C ASP A 52 1.56 8.54 9.99
N LEU A 53 2.54 7.68 9.70
CA LEU A 53 3.91 7.73 10.19
C LEU A 53 4.82 7.88 8.96
N PRO A 54 5.07 9.12 8.51
CA PRO A 54 5.78 9.39 7.28
C PRO A 54 7.22 8.84 7.33
N SER A 55 7.81 8.66 6.15
CA SER A 55 9.23 8.33 6.04
C SER A 55 10.07 9.43 6.69
N THR A 56 11.05 9.03 7.51
CA THR A 56 12.00 9.97 8.10
C THR A 56 13.20 10.09 7.17
N ASN A 57 13.73 11.32 7.01
CA ASN A 57 14.96 11.59 6.27
C ASN A 57 15.01 11.06 4.81
N ASN A 58 13.85 10.87 4.15
CA ASN A 58 13.75 10.39 2.77
C ASN A 58 14.47 9.06 2.49
N GLU A 59 14.59 8.15 3.47
CA GLU A 59 15.34 6.92 3.26
C GLU A 59 14.63 5.91 2.34
N ASP A 60 13.29 5.85 2.39
CA ASP A 60 12.49 4.92 1.55
C ASP A 60 11.33 5.57 0.80
N GLY A 61 10.87 6.75 1.21
CA GLY A 61 9.70 7.42 0.63
C GLY A 61 8.36 6.74 0.91
N VAL A 62 8.33 5.70 1.76
CA VAL A 62 7.13 4.93 2.08
C VAL A 62 6.54 5.41 3.40
N THR A 63 5.24 5.67 3.45
CA THR A 63 4.51 6.00 4.68
C THR A 63 3.95 4.74 5.34
N ILE A 64 4.10 4.61 6.66
CA ILE A 64 3.34 3.61 7.42
C ILE A 64 2.03 4.27 7.83
N SER A 65 0.89 3.74 7.39
CA SER A 65 -0.43 4.29 7.76
C SER A 65 -1.17 3.30 8.64
N ILE A 66 -1.68 3.77 9.77
CA ILE A 66 -2.48 2.97 10.69
C ILE A 66 -3.96 3.20 10.40
N GLN A 67 -4.64 2.18 9.87
CA GLN A 67 -6.06 2.23 9.55
C GLN A 67 -6.90 1.71 10.72
N GLN A 68 -7.83 2.52 11.21
CA GLN A 68 -8.86 2.08 12.15
C GLN A 68 -9.84 1.11 11.47
N VAL A 69 -9.99 -0.08 12.02
CA VAL A 69 -10.96 -1.11 11.57
C VAL A 69 -11.94 -1.48 12.67
N PRO A 70 -13.16 -1.98 12.34
CA PRO A 70 -14.22 -2.16 13.33
C PRO A 70 -14.00 -3.38 14.25
N ASN A 71 -13.23 -4.39 13.85
CA ASN A 71 -13.07 -5.64 14.60
C ASN A 71 -11.75 -6.35 14.29
N GLN A 72 -11.44 -7.38 15.10
CA GLN A 72 -10.20 -8.14 14.99
C GLN A 72 -10.12 -9.00 13.72
N GLU A 73 -11.26 -9.40 13.15
CA GLU A 73 -11.31 -10.15 11.88
C GLU A 73 -10.82 -9.33 10.69
N SER A 74 -10.84 -8.00 10.82
CA SER A 74 -10.33 -7.06 9.82
C SER A 74 -8.85 -6.74 10.00
N LEU A 75 -8.15 -7.33 10.98
CA LEU A 75 -6.72 -7.13 11.16
C LEU A 75 -5.93 -7.73 10.00
N GLY A 76 -4.84 -7.05 9.64
CA GLY A 76 -4.02 -7.41 8.50
C GLY A 76 -3.10 -6.26 8.13
N MET A 77 -2.31 -6.50 7.09
CA MET A 77 -1.45 -5.49 6.47
C MET A 77 -1.62 -5.58 4.97
N HIS A 78 -1.57 -4.45 4.29
CA HIS A 78 -1.49 -4.38 2.83
C HIS A 78 -0.58 -3.24 2.40
N ILE A 79 -0.29 -3.20 1.10
CA ILE A 79 0.52 -2.16 0.50
C ILE A 79 -0.31 -1.42 -0.54
N ASP A 80 -0.03 -0.13 -0.67
CA ASP A 80 -0.65 0.73 -1.66
C ASP A 80 0.42 1.24 -2.62
N ILE A 81 0.16 1.00 -3.91
CA ILE A 81 0.97 1.49 -5.01
C ILE A 81 0.35 2.80 -5.49
N VAL A 82 1.14 3.87 -5.43
CA VAL A 82 0.77 5.19 -5.93
C VAL A 82 1.00 5.20 -7.44
N VAL A 83 -0.04 5.53 -8.18
CA VAL A 83 -0.06 5.58 -9.64
C VAL A 83 -0.58 6.94 -10.09
N ASP A 84 -0.12 7.38 -11.27
CA ASP A 84 -0.60 8.63 -11.87
C ASP A 84 -2.03 8.49 -12.43
N ASP A 85 -2.33 7.32 -13.01
CA ASP A 85 -3.64 6.98 -13.56
C ASP A 85 -4.03 5.55 -13.15
N ILE A 86 -5.12 5.43 -12.39
CA ILE A 86 -5.64 4.14 -11.89
C ILE A 86 -6.10 3.25 -13.04
N ASP A 87 -6.80 3.80 -14.03
CA ASP A 87 -7.40 3.00 -15.11
C ASP A 87 -6.32 2.46 -16.04
N GLU A 88 -5.30 3.26 -16.34
CA GLU A 88 -4.12 2.81 -17.07
C GLU A 88 -3.38 1.72 -16.28
N ALA A 89 -3.14 1.93 -14.98
CA ALA A 89 -2.43 0.97 -14.14
C ALA A 89 -3.17 -0.37 -14.03
N ILE A 90 -4.51 -0.36 -13.92
CA ILE A 90 -5.32 -1.58 -13.93
C ILE A 90 -5.04 -2.40 -15.20
N GLN A 91 -5.10 -1.77 -16.37
CA GLN A 91 -4.89 -2.47 -17.63
C GLN A 91 -3.48 -3.04 -17.72
N GLN A 92 -2.46 -2.26 -17.35
CA GLN A 92 -1.07 -2.72 -17.35
C GLN A 92 -0.85 -3.92 -16.40
N ILE A 93 -1.49 -3.92 -15.23
CA ILE A 93 -1.40 -5.02 -14.26
C ILE A 93 -2.13 -6.28 -14.77
N ILE A 94 -3.28 -6.13 -15.40
CA ILE A 94 -4.00 -7.24 -16.02
C ILE A 94 -3.15 -7.88 -17.13
N ASP A 95 -2.48 -7.08 -17.95
CA ASP A 95 -1.58 -7.56 -19.00
C ASP A 95 -0.39 -8.35 -18.46
N LEU A 96 0.02 -8.10 -17.21
CA LEU A 96 1.05 -8.85 -16.48
C LEU A 96 0.51 -10.13 -15.80
N GLY A 97 -0.79 -10.42 -15.93
CA GLY A 97 -1.45 -11.57 -15.32
C GLY A 97 -2.05 -11.31 -13.93
N GLY A 98 -2.06 -10.05 -13.49
CA GLY A 98 -2.80 -9.63 -12.31
C GLY A 98 -4.31 -9.59 -12.55
N LYS A 99 -5.07 -9.33 -11.48
CA LYS A 99 -6.53 -9.30 -11.52
C LYS A 99 -7.10 -8.12 -10.76
N LEU A 100 -8.11 -7.47 -11.32
CA LEU A 100 -8.96 -6.55 -10.58
C LEU A 100 -9.84 -7.34 -9.61
N VAL A 101 -9.82 -6.97 -8.33
CA VAL A 101 -10.66 -7.60 -7.29
C VAL A 101 -11.84 -6.72 -6.95
N GLU A 102 -11.59 -5.45 -6.69
CA GLU A 102 -12.60 -4.54 -6.15
C GLU A 102 -12.24 -3.09 -6.46
N GLU A 103 -13.22 -2.28 -6.83
CA GLU A 103 -13.07 -0.83 -6.94
C GLU A 103 -13.87 -0.17 -5.83
N LYS A 104 -13.24 0.81 -5.16
CA LYS A 104 -13.84 1.54 -4.04
C LYS A 104 -13.73 3.04 -4.26
N SER A 105 -14.69 3.75 -3.72
CA SER A 105 -14.67 5.21 -3.68
C SER A 105 -15.36 5.71 -2.41
N GLU A 106 -14.80 6.78 -1.85
CA GLU A 106 -15.36 7.49 -0.71
C GLU A 106 -15.12 8.99 -0.89
N GLY A 107 -16.20 9.76 -1.06
CA GLY A 107 -16.11 11.17 -1.40
C GLY A 107 -15.34 11.39 -2.71
N ASN A 108 -14.24 12.14 -2.64
CA ASN A 108 -13.36 12.40 -3.78
C ASN A 108 -12.21 11.39 -3.90
N TRP A 109 -12.13 10.42 -2.99
CA TRP A 109 -11.05 9.44 -2.99
C TRP A 109 -11.49 8.15 -3.68
N ARG A 110 -10.62 7.61 -4.54
CA ARG A 110 -10.82 6.35 -5.26
C ARG A 110 -9.60 5.47 -5.01
N TRP A 111 -9.84 4.20 -4.73
CA TRP A 111 -8.79 3.20 -4.65
C TRP A 111 -9.26 1.87 -5.21
N VAL A 112 -8.32 1.07 -5.68
CA VAL A 112 -8.62 -0.17 -6.38
C VAL A 112 -7.80 -1.32 -5.80
N VAL A 113 -8.46 -2.40 -5.42
CA VAL A 113 -7.82 -3.63 -4.95
C VAL A 113 -7.48 -4.51 -6.15
N MET A 114 -6.20 -4.78 -6.33
CA MET A 114 -5.65 -5.68 -7.33
C MET A 114 -5.11 -6.97 -6.69
N GLN A 115 -4.88 -7.98 -7.51
CA GLN A 115 -4.16 -9.20 -7.18
C GLN A 115 -3.00 -9.42 -8.13
N ASP A 116 -1.88 -9.88 -7.61
CA ASP A 116 -0.78 -10.43 -8.41
C ASP A 116 -1.14 -11.83 -8.96
N PRO A 117 -0.29 -12.45 -9.81
CA PRO A 117 -0.56 -13.77 -10.37
C PRO A 117 -0.76 -14.89 -9.34
N ASP A 118 -0.20 -14.76 -8.14
CA ASP A 118 -0.29 -15.74 -7.05
C ASP A 118 -1.48 -15.44 -6.10
N GLY A 119 -2.16 -14.32 -6.30
CA GLY A 119 -3.35 -13.91 -5.55
C GLY A 119 -3.07 -13.00 -4.35
N ASN A 120 -1.84 -12.51 -4.17
CA ASN A 120 -1.51 -11.50 -3.17
C ASN A 120 -2.22 -10.19 -3.51
N ARG A 121 -2.90 -9.59 -2.52
CA ARG A 121 -3.67 -8.36 -2.71
C ARG A 121 -2.84 -7.12 -2.40
N PHE A 122 -3.05 -6.08 -3.20
CA PHE A 122 -2.50 -4.74 -3.00
C PHE A 122 -3.48 -3.70 -3.54
N CYS A 123 -3.35 -2.45 -3.11
CA CYS A 123 -4.20 -1.36 -3.59
C CYS A 123 -3.45 -0.47 -4.59
N LEU A 124 -4.22 0.16 -5.49
CA LEU A 124 -3.80 1.30 -6.30
C LEU A 124 -4.48 2.55 -5.74
N VAL A 125 -3.70 3.61 -5.57
CA VAL A 125 -4.17 4.92 -5.12
C VAL A 125 -3.53 6.01 -5.96
N THR A 126 -4.16 7.18 -6.04
CA THR A 126 -3.52 8.40 -6.54
C THR A 126 -3.02 9.24 -5.37
N ASN A 127 -2.03 10.09 -5.64
CA ASN A 127 -1.51 11.06 -4.67
C ASN A 127 -2.43 12.27 -4.49
#